data_AF-A0A8U1BXY2-F1
#
_entry.id   AF-A0A8U1BXY2-F1
#
_cell.length_a   1.000
_cell.length_b   1.000
_cell.length_c   1.000
_cell.angle_alpha   90.00
_cell.angle_beta   90.00
_cell.angle_gamma   90.00
#
_symmetry.space_group_name_H-M   'P 1'
#
loop_
_entity.id
_entity.type
_entity.pdbx_description
1 polymer ?
#
loop_
_entity_poly.entity_id
_entity_poly.type
_entity_poly.pdbx_seq_one_letter_code
_entity_poly.pdbx_strand_id
1 'polypeptide(L)'
;MTNNTETGLRLWGAEDYVIPPTGEQVFFIVTNYIETPHQSLGFCAESPKVPDGQCVNNEDCAEGEAVVAGNGVKTGLCLNSTGTCEIHGWCPVETGRKPLEALLSKAEIFTIYIKNSVRFPKFEFSKSNVLDTGNDSYLKRCSYDNDLHPYCPIFRLGDLVSRTGHDFQDMAVVGGSVGILIEWNCDLDKDYSQCNPEYSFTRLDMNLNSSVTSGYNFRYAQYYKDEAGESYRTLYKVYGIRFDIMVNGRAGKFNIIPTVIAIGSGLAIMGMGKFACDMIFVYMLSTSSFYRDRKFEILKKERIKKHKEIAKTLVNRDTRKHRKHAGEQHELTTLSTKNEEKQDPKTGEKNEVHILSPRTVGQRLSH
;
A
#
# COMPACT_ATOMS: atom_id res chain seq x y z
N MET A 1 32.43 -9.82 -7.53
CA MET A 1 33.89 -10.01 -7.36
C MET A 1 34.51 -8.63 -7.31
N THR A 2 35.10 -8.27 -6.18
CA THR A 2 35.70 -6.96 -5.91
C THR A 2 37.17 -7.15 -5.58
N ASN A 3 38.01 -6.15 -5.86
CA ASN A 3 39.43 -6.17 -5.51
C ASN A 3 39.74 -4.90 -4.71
N ASN A 4 39.95 -5.05 -3.41
CA ASN A 4 40.33 -3.98 -2.50
C ASN A 4 41.83 -4.08 -2.18
N THR A 5 42.52 -2.96 -2.03
CA THR A 5 43.95 -2.94 -1.67
C THR A 5 44.21 -3.45 -0.25
N GLU A 6 43.23 -3.35 0.65
CA GLU A 6 43.36 -3.79 2.06
C GLU A 6 42.87 -5.23 2.28
N THR A 7 41.66 -5.56 1.80
CA THR A 7 41.04 -6.88 2.00
C THR A 7 41.19 -7.85 0.83
N GLY A 8 41.86 -7.43 -0.25
CA GLY A 8 42.19 -8.27 -1.39
C GLY A 8 41.01 -8.60 -2.30
N LEU A 9 41.08 -9.79 -2.91
CA LEU A 9 40.14 -10.27 -3.91
C LEU A 9 38.98 -11.02 -3.27
N ARG A 10 37.78 -10.43 -3.28
CA ARG A 10 36.57 -11.01 -2.67
C ARG A 10 35.51 -11.39 -3.71
N LEU A 11 35.04 -12.63 -3.68
CA LEU A 11 33.81 -13.04 -4.35
C LEU A 11 32.61 -12.63 -3.47
N TRP A 12 31.49 -12.28 -4.12
CA TRP A 12 30.25 -11.91 -3.44
C TRP A 12 29.15 -12.83 -3.95
N GLY A 13 28.61 -13.67 -3.07
CA GLY A 13 27.44 -14.51 -3.33
C GLY A 13 26.13 -13.80 -3.01
N ALA A 14 25.00 -14.41 -3.34
CA ALA A 14 23.68 -13.85 -3.01
C ALA A 14 23.50 -13.73 -1.49
N GLU A 15 24.11 -14.64 -0.74
CA GLU A 15 24.27 -14.64 0.71
C GLU A 15 25.04 -13.42 1.27
N ASP A 16 25.91 -12.77 0.48
CA ASP A 16 26.62 -11.55 0.87
C ASP A 16 25.85 -10.27 0.50
N TYR A 17 25.26 -10.22 -0.71
CA TYR A 17 24.69 -8.99 -1.27
C TYR A 17 23.17 -8.84 -1.09
N VAL A 18 22.42 -9.89 -0.74
CA VAL A 18 20.95 -9.81 -0.53
C VAL A 18 20.61 -9.69 0.95
N ILE A 19 19.91 -8.63 1.33
CA ILE A 19 19.56 -8.33 2.72
C ILE A 19 18.06 -7.96 2.83
N PRO A 20 17.25 -8.61 3.68
CA PRO A 20 17.54 -9.87 4.36
C PRO A 20 17.58 -11.05 3.35
N PRO A 21 18.30 -12.16 3.67
CA PRO A 21 18.40 -13.32 2.80
C PRO A 21 17.14 -14.21 2.79
N THR A 22 16.09 -13.82 3.52
CA THR A 22 14.87 -14.62 3.77
C THR A 22 13.90 -14.72 2.59
N GLY A 23 14.13 -13.95 1.50
CA GLY A 23 13.25 -13.97 0.33
C GLY A 23 11.89 -13.31 0.58
N GLU A 24 11.88 -12.22 1.36
CA GLU A 24 10.69 -11.47 1.73
C GLU A 24 10.16 -10.56 0.60
N GLN A 25 8.97 -10.00 0.82
CA GLN A 25 8.34 -9.00 -0.05
C GLN A 25 9.23 -7.76 -0.28
N VAL A 26 10.10 -7.45 0.70
CA VAL A 26 11.10 -6.39 0.67
C VAL A 26 12.47 -7.02 0.75
N PHE A 27 13.35 -6.70 -0.19
CA PHE A 27 14.76 -7.10 -0.15
C PHE A 27 15.65 -5.98 -0.70
N PHE A 28 16.92 -6.01 -0.33
CA PHE A 28 17.92 -5.02 -0.72
C PHE A 28 19.10 -5.73 -1.36
N ILE A 29 19.58 -5.19 -2.47
CA ILE A 29 20.78 -5.68 -3.17
C ILE A 29 21.90 -4.65 -3.02
N VAL A 30 22.98 -5.06 -2.35
CA VAL A 30 24.21 -4.27 -2.19
C VAL A 30 24.85 -4.05 -3.57
N THR A 31 25.05 -2.78 -3.94
CA THR A 31 25.73 -2.40 -5.19
C THR A 31 27.06 -1.69 -4.94
N ASN A 32 27.21 -1.06 -3.78
CA ASN A 32 28.43 -0.35 -3.39
C ASN A 32 28.60 -0.40 -1.86
N TYR A 33 29.82 -0.31 -1.35
CA TYR A 33 30.06 -0.39 0.10
C TYR A 33 31.33 0.36 0.53
N ILE A 34 31.39 0.65 1.83
CA ILE A 34 32.60 1.03 2.55
C ILE A 34 32.79 -0.02 3.64
N GLU A 35 33.97 -0.63 3.66
CA GLU A 35 34.41 -1.58 4.69
C GLU A 35 35.29 -0.83 5.70
N THR A 36 35.16 -1.14 6.99
CA THR A 36 36.07 -0.68 8.04
C THR A 36 36.39 -1.90 8.91
N PRO A 37 37.47 -2.63 8.58
CA PRO A 37 37.80 -3.90 9.21
C PRO A 37 38.47 -3.68 10.57
N HIS A 38 38.50 -4.75 11.38
CA HIS A 38 39.22 -4.81 12.65
C HIS A 38 38.92 -3.67 13.64
N GLN A 39 37.67 -3.19 13.69
CA GLN A 39 37.24 -2.29 14.75
C GLN A 39 37.24 -3.02 16.10
N SER A 40 37.99 -2.51 17.07
CA SER A 40 37.94 -2.93 18.49
C SER A 40 37.34 -1.81 19.34
N LEU A 41 36.98 -2.11 20.59
CA LEU A 41 36.65 -1.07 21.57
C LEU A 41 37.95 -0.41 22.06
N GLY A 42 38.00 0.92 22.02
CA GLY A 42 39.18 1.68 22.42
C GLY A 42 38.99 3.18 22.27
N PHE A 43 40.10 3.90 22.20
CA PHE A 43 40.15 5.35 22.09
C PHE A 43 40.71 5.78 20.73
N CYS A 44 40.03 6.70 20.05
CA CYS A 44 40.47 7.23 18.76
C CYS A 44 39.80 8.57 18.43
N ALA A 45 40.32 9.26 17.41
CA ALA A 45 39.72 10.47 16.86
C ALA A 45 38.32 10.22 16.27
N GLU A 46 37.36 11.09 16.60
CA GLU A 46 36.07 11.16 15.92
C GLU A 46 36.24 11.60 14.45
N SER A 47 35.29 11.20 13.60
CA SER A 47 35.26 11.55 12.18
C SER A 47 35.09 13.06 11.98
N PRO A 48 35.94 13.74 11.17
CA PRO A 48 35.76 15.15 10.83
C PRO A 48 34.44 15.49 10.12
N LYS A 49 33.67 14.47 9.71
CA LYS A 49 32.33 14.60 9.11
C LYS A 49 31.23 14.85 10.15
N VAL A 50 31.51 14.67 11.45
CA VAL A 50 30.56 14.84 12.57
C VAL A 50 30.80 16.22 13.20
N PRO A 51 29.87 17.19 13.07
CA PRO A 51 30.11 18.56 13.54
C PRO A 51 30.37 18.66 15.05
N ASP A 52 29.61 17.92 15.86
CA ASP A 52 29.76 17.85 17.33
C ASP A 52 31.06 17.12 17.78
N GLY A 53 31.77 16.50 16.84
CA GLY A 53 33.07 15.89 17.07
C GLY A 53 34.25 16.81 16.73
N GLN A 54 34.03 18.01 16.19
CA GLN A 54 35.09 18.96 15.84
C GLN A 54 35.49 19.81 17.05
N CYS A 55 36.80 20.05 17.21
CA CYS A 55 37.33 20.82 18.33
C CYS A 55 38.58 21.63 17.92
N VAL A 56 38.85 22.68 18.68
CA VAL A 56 40.07 23.50 18.62
C VAL A 56 40.89 23.34 19.91
N ASN A 57 40.22 23.09 21.04
CA ASN A 57 40.83 22.87 22.34
C ASN A 57 40.07 21.79 23.13
N ASN A 58 40.60 21.38 24.29
CA ASN A 58 39.98 20.33 25.13
C ASN A 58 38.65 20.76 25.77
N GLU A 59 38.38 22.05 25.95
CA GLU A 59 37.13 22.56 26.53
C GLU A 59 35.94 22.36 25.59
N ASP A 60 36.18 22.27 24.27
CA ASP A 60 35.17 21.90 23.26
C ASP A 60 34.71 20.43 23.41
N CYS A 61 35.51 19.58 24.06
CA CYS A 61 35.26 18.14 24.20
C CYS A 61 34.79 17.80 25.62
N ALA A 62 33.51 17.98 25.94
CA ALA A 62 32.97 17.66 27.26
C ALA A 62 33.11 16.16 27.61
N GLU A 63 33.91 15.84 28.63
CA GLU A 63 34.16 14.45 29.07
C GLU A 63 32.87 13.73 29.47
N GLY A 64 32.67 12.51 28.95
CA GLY A 64 31.51 11.68 29.25
C GLY A 64 30.25 11.99 28.43
N GLU A 65 30.26 13.03 27.59
CA GLU A 65 29.17 13.34 26.67
C GLU A 65 29.22 12.44 25.42
N ALA A 66 28.08 11.90 24.99
CA ALA A 66 27.95 11.17 23.74
C ALA A 66 27.97 12.14 22.55
N VAL A 67 28.76 11.85 21.50
CA VAL A 67 28.82 12.72 20.32
C VAL A 67 27.50 12.64 19.55
N VAL A 68 26.84 13.79 19.35
CA VAL A 68 25.55 13.88 18.67
C VAL A 68 25.69 13.45 17.19
N ALA A 69 25.01 12.36 16.84
CA ALA A 69 25.16 11.66 15.56
C ALA A 69 26.60 11.20 15.22
N GLY A 70 27.44 11.03 16.24
CA GLY A 70 28.81 10.50 16.15
C GLY A 70 28.92 8.99 16.40
N ASN A 71 30.11 8.55 16.81
CA ASN A 71 30.53 7.15 16.87
C ASN A 71 30.94 6.67 18.28
N GLY A 72 30.93 7.55 19.29
CA GLY A 72 31.33 7.21 20.66
C GLY A 72 31.08 8.33 21.68
N VAL A 73 31.75 8.23 22.82
CA VAL A 73 31.66 9.17 23.97
C VAL A 73 32.95 9.97 24.08
N LYS A 74 32.88 11.30 24.19
CA LYS A 74 34.01 12.24 24.28
C LYS A 74 34.85 11.95 25.54
N THR A 75 36.18 11.93 25.43
CA THR A 75 37.10 11.63 26.55
C THR A 75 37.61 12.85 27.32
N GLY A 76 37.28 14.07 26.90
CA GLY A 76 37.90 15.29 27.44
C GLY A 76 39.10 15.81 26.63
N LEU A 77 39.55 15.09 25.60
CA LEU A 77 40.75 15.44 24.82
C LEU A 77 40.42 15.84 23.37
N CYS A 78 41.01 16.94 22.92
CA CYS A 78 40.99 17.37 21.52
C CYS A 78 42.30 16.95 20.82
N LEU A 79 42.18 16.26 19.68
CA LEU A 79 43.33 15.77 18.92
C LEU A 79 43.72 16.77 17.83
N ASN A 80 44.76 17.57 18.12
CA ASN A 80 45.29 18.60 17.22
C ASN A 80 45.68 18.11 15.81
N SER A 81 45.92 16.81 15.63
CA SER A 81 46.26 16.20 14.33
C SER A 81 45.06 16.07 13.39
N THR A 82 43.85 15.89 13.93
CA THR A 82 42.60 15.73 13.16
C THR A 82 41.64 16.91 13.34
N GLY A 83 41.81 17.72 14.38
CA GLY A 83 40.85 18.77 14.76
C GLY A 83 39.54 18.18 15.29
N THR A 84 39.61 16.99 15.91
CA THR A 84 38.43 16.28 16.42
C THR A 84 38.67 15.72 17.82
N CYS A 85 37.58 15.60 18.60
CA CYS A 85 37.63 15.02 19.93
C CYS A 85 38.08 13.55 19.86
N GLU A 86 38.86 13.13 20.84
CA GLU A 86 39.04 11.72 21.12
C GLU A 86 37.74 11.17 21.73
N ILE A 87 37.35 9.99 21.25
CA ILE A 87 36.17 9.26 21.71
C ILE A 87 36.54 7.87 22.18
N HIS A 88 35.82 7.39 23.19
CA HIS A 88 35.74 5.96 23.52
C HIS A 88 34.63 5.32 22.68
N GLY A 89 34.98 4.32 21.86
CA GLY A 89 34.05 3.72 20.91
C GLY A 89 34.67 2.60 20.08
N TRP A 90 34.07 2.32 18.92
CA TRP A 90 34.58 1.33 17.97
C TRP A 90 35.63 1.96 17.05
N CYS A 91 36.89 1.65 17.31
CA CYS A 91 38.06 2.28 16.70
C CYS A 91 38.79 1.32 15.74
N PRO A 92 39.26 1.78 14.56
CA PRO A 92 39.14 3.15 14.03
C PRO A 92 37.73 3.45 13.49
N VAL A 93 37.32 4.72 13.52
CA VAL A 93 36.03 5.21 12.98
C VAL A 93 35.98 5.12 11.44
N GLU A 94 34.77 5.10 10.85
CA GLU A 94 34.54 5.14 9.39
C GLU A 94 35.17 6.40 8.74
N THR A 95 36.40 6.28 8.26
CA THR A 95 37.10 7.34 7.52
C THR A 95 36.73 7.35 6.03
N GLY A 96 36.37 6.18 5.48
CA GLY A 96 36.16 5.94 4.04
C GLY A 96 35.28 6.99 3.34
N ARG A 97 35.67 7.32 2.10
CA ARG A 97 34.83 8.06 1.16
C ARG A 97 33.98 7.07 0.37
N LYS A 98 32.75 7.43 0.03
CA LYS A 98 31.91 6.63 -0.86
C LYS A 98 32.64 6.48 -2.22
N PRO A 99 32.84 5.27 -2.75
CA PRO A 99 33.43 5.08 -4.07
C PRO A 99 32.64 5.85 -5.13
N LEU A 100 33.35 6.47 -6.08
CA LEU A 100 32.74 7.24 -7.18
C LEU A 100 32.00 6.33 -8.16
N GLU A 101 32.51 5.11 -8.36
CA GLU A 101 31.90 4.05 -9.15
C GLU A 101 31.39 2.94 -8.23
N ALA A 102 30.36 2.21 -8.65
CA ALA A 102 29.79 1.13 -7.86
C ALA A 102 30.70 -0.12 -7.85
N LEU A 103 31.19 -0.52 -6.67
CA LEU A 103 32.07 -1.68 -6.52
C LEU A 103 31.45 -2.99 -7.06
N LEU A 104 30.12 -3.13 -7.02
CA LEU A 104 29.37 -4.23 -7.61
C LEU A 104 28.54 -3.75 -8.83
N SER A 105 29.10 -2.91 -9.70
CA SER A 105 28.50 -2.50 -10.98
C SER A 105 27.96 -3.67 -11.82
N LYS A 106 28.61 -4.84 -11.74
CA LYS A 106 28.17 -6.10 -12.37
C LYS A 106 26.87 -6.68 -11.81
N ALA A 107 26.30 -6.13 -10.74
CA ALA A 107 24.97 -6.53 -10.25
C ALA A 107 23.85 -6.26 -11.27
N GLU A 108 24.09 -5.38 -12.26
CA GLU A 108 23.16 -5.10 -13.37
C GLU A 108 22.73 -6.36 -14.15
N ILE A 109 23.59 -7.38 -14.24
CA ILE A 109 23.29 -8.66 -14.92
C ILE A 109 22.73 -9.74 -13.98
N PHE A 110 22.56 -9.45 -12.68
CA PHE A 110 21.91 -10.39 -11.76
C PHE A 110 20.41 -10.48 -12.07
N THR A 111 19.81 -11.59 -11.65
CA THR A 111 18.39 -11.87 -11.85
C THR A 111 17.66 -12.07 -10.52
N ILE A 112 16.43 -11.60 -10.47
CA ILE A 112 15.48 -11.80 -9.38
C ILE A 112 14.39 -12.74 -9.88
N TYR A 113 14.17 -13.84 -9.18
CA TYR A 113 13.06 -14.75 -9.43
C TYR A 113 11.91 -14.43 -8.45
N ILE A 114 10.78 -13.96 -8.99
CA ILE A 114 9.61 -13.59 -8.19
C ILE A 114 8.55 -14.68 -8.32
N LYS A 115 8.35 -15.46 -7.26
CA LYS A 115 7.21 -16.38 -7.15
C LYS A 115 6.07 -15.72 -6.39
N ASN A 116 4.98 -15.40 -7.08
CA ASN A 116 3.78 -14.81 -6.51
C ASN A 116 2.57 -15.75 -6.69
N SER A 117 1.75 -15.88 -5.65
CA SER A 117 0.50 -16.65 -5.70
C SER A 117 -0.62 -15.84 -5.06
N VAL A 118 -1.71 -15.66 -5.80
CA VAL A 118 -2.92 -14.98 -5.34
C VAL A 118 -4.03 -15.98 -5.06
N ARG A 119 -4.88 -15.65 -4.08
CA ARG A 119 -6.12 -16.37 -3.79
C ARG A 119 -7.23 -15.34 -3.56
N PHE A 120 -8.37 -15.57 -4.19
CA PHE A 120 -9.60 -14.80 -3.97
C PHE A 120 -10.60 -15.71 -3.23
N PRO A 121 -10.61 -15.74 -1.88
CA PRO A 121 -11.32 -16.79 -1.13
C PRO A 121 -12.82 -16.83 -1.39
N LYS A 122 -13.44 -15.66 -1.62
CA LYS A 122 -14.87 -15.51 -1.96
C LYS A 122 -15.30 -16.28 -3.22
N PHE A 123 -14.37 -16.54 -4.14
CA PHE A 123 -14.63 -17.22 -5.41
C PHE A 123 -13.92 -18.58 -5.50
N GLU A 124 -13.26 -19.02 -4.41
CA GLU A 124 -12.42 -20.22 -4.33
C GLU A 124 -11.31 -20.30 -5.41
N PHE A 125 -10.97 -19.17 -6.02
CA PHE A 125 -9.96 -19.07 -7.07
C PHE A 125 -8.58 -18.87 -6.47
N SER A 126 -7.57 -19.55 -7.01
CA SER A 126 -6.16 -19.29 -6.75
C SER A 126 -5.33 -19.47 -8.01
N LYS A 127 -4.33 -18.59 -8.22
CA LYS A 127 -3.41 -18.68 -9.36
C LYS A 127 -2.00 -18.21 -8.97
N SER A 128 -1.00 -18.75 -9.67
CA SER A 128 0.42 -18.40 -9.55
C SER A 128 0.87 -17.61 -10.77
N ASN A 129 1.82 -16.68 -10.62
CA ASN A 129 2.45 -16.01 -11.76
C ASN A 129 3.37 -16.95 -12.55
N VAL A 130 3.98 -17.93 -11.87
CA VAL A 130 4.72 -19.02 -12.51
C VAL A 130 3.72 -19.90 -13.26
N LEU A 131 3.89 -20.00 -14.58
CA LEU A 131 3.09 -20.87 -15.44
C LEU A 131 3.23 -22.32 -15.00
N ASP A 132 2.10 -23.05 -14.92
CA ASP A 132 2.07 -24.49 -14.70
C ASP A 132 2.41 -25.26 -15.98
N THR A 133 3.59 -24.98 -16.51
CA THR A 133 4.20 -25.77 -17.58
C THR A 133 5.05 -26.85 -16.94
N GLY A 134 4.74 -28.13 -17.21
CA GLY A 134 5.58 -29.29 -16.86
C GLY A 134 6.94 -29.34 -17.58
N ASN A 135 7.49 -28.17 -17.95
CA ASN A 135 8.71 -27.97 -18.72
C ASN A 135 9.67 -27.05 -17.94
N ASP A 136 10.45 -27.67 -17.06
CA ASP A 136 11.52 -27.04 -16.27
C ASP A 136 12.55 -26.27 -17.15
N SER A 137 12.65 -26.56 -18.45
CA SER A 137 13.55 -25.85 -19.35
C SER A 137 13.09 -24.44 -19.75
N TYR A 138 11.85 -24.04 -19.43
CA TYR A 138 11.34 -22.67 -19.62
C TYR A 138 11.97 -21.71 -18.61
N LEU A 139 11.85 -22.03 -17.31
CA LEU A 139 12.40 -21.20 -16.23
C LEU A 139 13.93 -21.07 -16.28
N LYS A 140 14.63 -22.03 -16.90
CA LYS A 140 16.09 -21.97 -17.07
C LYS A 140 16.54 -21.01 -18.19
N ARG A 141 15.63 -20.48 -19.01
CA ARG A 141 15.95 -19.73 -20.22
C ARG A 141 15.13 -18.46 -20.44
N CYS A 142 13.97 -18.32 -19.79
CA CYS A 142 13.19 -17.11 -19.92
C CYS A 142 13.82 -15.93 -19.16
N SER A 143 13.65 -14.73 -19.70
CA SER A 143 13.81 -13.46 -19.00
C SER A 143 12.54 -12.65 -19.27
N TYR A 144 12.07 -11.90 -18.28
CA TYR A 144 10.88 -11.07 -18.40
C TYR A 144 11.05 -10.02 -19.50
N ASP A 145 10.06 -9.96 -20.38
CA ASP A 145 9.87 -8.87 -21.31
C ASP A 145 8.39 -8.64 -21.59
N ASN A 146 7.98 -7.39 -21.82
CA ASN A 146 6.58 -7.01 -21.96
C ASN A 146 5.90 -7.69 -23.16
N ASP A 147 6.61 -7.88 -24.27
CA ASP A 147 6.04 -8.36 -25.53
C ASP A 147 6.42 -9.83 -25.79
N LEU A 148 7.69 -10.20 -25.55
CA LEU A 148 8.19 -11.53 -25.87
C LEU A 148 7.89 -12.58 -24.79
N HIS A 149 7.99 -12.21 -23.52
CA HIS A 149 7.88 -13.15 -22.38
C HIS A 149 7.17 -12.52 -21.16
N PRO A 150 5.93 -12.01 -21.29
CA PRO A 150 5.23 -11.25 -20.25
C PRO A 150 4.93 -12.05 -18.98
N TYR A 151 5.00 -13.38 -19.05
CA TYR A 151 4.73 -14.29 -17.93
C TYR A 151 5.99 -14.96 -17.36
N CYS A 152 7.19 -14.54 -17.80
CA CYS A 152 8.41 -15.04 -17.19
C CYS A 152 8.61 -14.39 -15.80
N PRO A 153 8.78 -15.18 -14.72
CA PRO A 153 8.95 -14.68 -13.35
C PRO A 153 10.39 -14.26 -13.02
N ILE A 154 11.28 -14.14 -14.01
CA ILE A 154 12.72 -13.87 -13.83
C ILE A 154 13.05 -12.52 -14.45
N PHE A 155 13.52 -11.59 -13.63
CA PHE A 155 13.76 -10.20 -14.00
C PHE A 155 15.23 -9.86 -13.84
N ARG A 156 15.86 -9.25 -14.85
CA ARG A 156 17.23 -8.73 -14.73
C ARG A 156 17.24 -7.37 -14.03
N LEU A 157 18.21 -7.15 -13.14
CA LEU A 157 18.31 -5.92 -12.34
C LEU A 157 18.41 -4.63 -13.19
N GLY A 158 19.25 -4.61 -14.23
CA GLY A 158 19.35 -3.47 -15.15
C GLY A 158 18.04 -3.16 -15.87
N ASP A 159 17.31 -4.21 -16.25
CA ASP A 159 16.03 -4.07 -16.97
C ASP A 159 14.93 -3.53 -16.03
N LEU A 160 14.94 -3.91 -14.74
CA LEU A 160 14.04 -3.34 -13.73
C LEU A 160 14.27 -1.83 -13.55
N VAL A 161 15.53 -1.40 -13.41
CA VAL A 161 15.85 0.02 -13.18
C VAL A 161 15.61 0.85 -14.44
N SER A 162 16.01 0.37 -15.62
CA SER A 162 15.75 1.07 -16.89
C SER A 162 14.26 1.23 -17.20
N ARG A 163 13.42 0.24 -16.85
CA ARG A 163 11.95 0.35 -16.95
C ARG A 163 11.35 1.41 -16.01
N THR A 164 12.07 1.89 -14.99
CA THR A 164 11.67 3.06 -14.19
C THR A 164 12.07 4.40 -14.81
N GLY A 165 12.79 4.40 -15.94
CA GLY A 165 13.32 5.61 -16.57
C GLY A 165 14.65 6.11 -15.99
N HIS A 166 15.40 5.24 -15.30
CA HIS A 166 16.67 5.58 -14.65
C HIS A 166 17.82 4.67 -15.09
N ASP A 167 19.04 5.16 -14.97
CA ASP A 167 20.25 4.36 -15.19
C ASP A 167 20.59 3.51 -13.96
N PHE A 168 21.09 2.28 -14.20
CA PHE A 168 21.47 1.37 -13.13
C PHE A 168 22.77 1.79 -12.44
N GLN A 169 23.78 2.25 -13.18
CA GLN A 169 25.10 2.58 -12.63
C GLN A 169 25.03 3.83 -11.74
N ASP A 170 24.28 4.86 -12.15
CA ASP A 170 23.99 6.03 -11.32
C ASP A 170 23.30 5.64 -10.00
N MET A 171 22.28 4.79 -10.08
CA MET A 171 21.58 4.29 -8.88
C MET A 171 22.49 3.39 -8.03
N ALA A 172 23.36 2.60 -8.65
CA ALA A 172 24.26 1.68 -7.96
C ALA A 172 25.32 2.40 -7.09
N VAL A 173 25.69 3.64 -7.42
CA VAL A 173 26.66 4.44 -6.64
C VAL A 173 26.05 4.96 -5.34
N VAL A 174 24.77 5.40 -5.36
CA VAL A 174 24.12 6.09 -4.22
C VAL A 174 23.05 5.26 -3.52
N GLY A 175 22.63 4.15 -4.13
CA GLY A 175 21.47 3.36 -3.77
C GLY A 175 20.15 3.94 -4.28
N GLY A 176 19.04 3.31 -3.92
CA GLY A 176 17.70 3.79 -4.24
C GLY A 176 16.60 2.84 -3.77
N SER A 177 15.35 3.14 -4.13
CA SER A 177 14.22 2.22 -3.91
C SER A 177 13.38 2.05 -5.17
N VAL A 178 13.11 0.80 -5.55
CA VAL A 178 12.33 0.42 -6.73
C VAL A 178 11.12 -0.38 -6.30
N GLY A 179 9.93 0.06 -6.70
CA GLY A 179 8.69 -0.67 -6.53
C GLY A 179 8.44 -1.60 -7.72
N ILE A 180 8.16 -2.87 -7.44
CA ILE A 180 7.71 -3.86 -8.42
C ILE A 180 6.23 -4.11 -8.15
N LEU A 181 5.35 -3.48 -8.93
CA LEU A 181 3.91 -3.63 -8.78
C LEU A 181 3.41 -4.79 -9.66
N ILE A 182 2.71 -5.74 -9.05
CA ILE A 182 2.08 -6.91 -9.68
C ILE A 182 0.57 -6.76 -9.52
N GLU A 183 -0.13 -6.46 -10.60
CA GLU A 183 -1.58 -6.28 -10.60
C GLU A 183 -2.30 -7.50 -11.19
N TRP A 184 -3.28 -8.02 -10.46
CA TRP A 184 -4.14 -9.12 -10.87
C TRP A 184 -5.57 -8.62 -11.05
N ASN A 185 -5.93 -8.20 -12.26
CA ASN A 185 -7.27 -7.73 -12.59
C ASN A 185 -8.06 -8.83 -13.32
N CYS A 186 -8.78 -9.65 -12.57
CA CYS A 186 -9.31 -10.93 -13.05
C CYS A 186 -10.83 -10.95 -13.19
N ASP A 187 -11.28 -11.13 -14.41
CA ASP A 187 -12.66 -11.47 -14.76
C ASP A 187 -12.83 -13.00 -14.69
N LEU A 188 -13.42 -13.50 -13.61
CA LEU A 188 -13.60 -14.93 -13.32
C LEU A 188 -14.83 -15.54 -14.00
N ASP A 189 -15.50 -14.79 -14.89
CA ASP A 189 -16.48 -15.34 -15.84
C ASP A 189 -15.79 -15.81 -17.13
N LYS A 190 -14.52 -15.44 -17.33
CA LYS A 190 -13.65 -15.94 -18.41
C LYS A 190 -12.85 -17.16 -17.98
N ASP A 191 -12.17 -17.78 -18.95
CA ASP A 191 -11.29 -18.91 -18.70
C ASP A 191 -10.11 -18.56 -17.76
N TYR A 192 -9.67 -19.56 -16.99
CA TYR A 192 -8.57 -19.46 -16.02
C TYR A 192 -7.26 -18.92 -16.65
N SER A 193 -7.00 -19.19 -17.93
CA SER A 193 -5.85 -18.67 -18.67
C SER A 193 -5.82 -17.15 -18.85
N GLN A 194 -6.96 -16.46 -18.73
CA GLN A 194 -7.08 -15.03 -19.01
C GLN A 194 -6.76 -14.12 -17.80
N CYS A 195 -6.84 -14.65 -16.59
CA CYS A 195 -6.47 -13.95 -15.35
C CYS A 195 -4.95 -13.98 -15.16
N ASN A 196 -4.19 -13.03 -15.73
CA ASN A 196 -2.72 -13.02 -15.66
C ASN A 196 -2.20 -11.78 -14.91
N PRO A 197 -0.97 -11.81 -14.37
CA PRO A 197 -0.38 -10.66 -13.70
C PRO A 197 0.11 -9.64 -14.73
N GLU A 198 -0.17 -8.37 -14.48
CA GLU A 198 0.44 -7.23 -15.14
C GLU A 198 1.54 -6.66 -14.24
N TYR A 199 2.72 -6.38 -14.80
CA TYR A 199 3.86 -5.86 -14.04
C TYR A 199 4.13 -4.40 -14.41
N SER A 200 4.39 -3.57 -13.41
CA SER A 200 4.88 -2.20 -13.60
C SER A 200 5.94 -1.85 -12.57
N PHE A 201 6.80 -0.90 -12.93
CA PHE A 201 8.02 -0.57 -12.20
C PHE A 201 8.07 0.93 -11.94
N THR A 202 8.43 1.33 -10.72
CA THR A 202 8.51 2.75 -10.35
C THR A 202 9.63 2.99 -9.34
N ARG A 203 10.19 4.21 -9.31
CA ARG A 203 11.19 4.59 -8.31
C ARG A 203 10.50 5.27 -7.11
N LEU A 204 10.73 4.73 -5.93
CA LEU A 204 10.03 5.10 -4.69
C LEU A 204 10.76 6.19 -3.87
N ASP A 205 12.08 6.36 -4.04
CA ASP A 205 12.88 7.34 -3.29
C ASP A 205 12.95 8.73 -3.95
N MET A 206 12.19 8.97 -5.03
CA MET A 206 12.11 10.29 -5.66
C MET A 206 11.16 11.22 -4.91
N ASN A 207 11.73 12.17 -4.17
CA ASN A 207 10.99 13.29 -3.61
C ASN A 207 11.23 14.55 -4.47
N LEU A 208 10.17 15.12 -5.04
CA LEU A 208 10.23 16.24 -6.00
C LEU A 208 10.92 17.50 -5.44
N ASN A 209 10.99 17.63 -4.11
CA ASN A 209 11.41 18.85 -3.43
C ASN A 209 12.80 18.77 -2.74
N SER A 210 13.48 17.62 -2.72
CA SER A 210 14.76 17.48 -2.00
C SER A 210 15.68 16.37 -2.54
N SER A 211 16.82 16.76 -3.12
CA SER A 211 17.89 15.83 -3.52
C SER A 211 18.66 15.23 -2.35
N VAL A 212 18.65 15.89 -1.18
CA VAL A 212 19.41 15.49 0.03
C VAL A 212 18.99 14.11 0.58
N THR A 213 17.76 13.68 0.32
CA THR A 213 17.24 12.37 0.73
C THR A 213 17.29 11.31 -0.37
N SER A 214 17.90 11.59 -1.52
CA SER A 214 17.99 10.63 -2.63
C SER A 214 19.09 9.59 -2.39
N GLY A 215 18.78 8.32 -2.70
CA GLY A 215 19.65 7.18 -2.41
C GLY A 215 19.24 6.38 -1.17
N TYR A 216 19.84 5.20 -0.99
CA TYR A 216 19.52 4.28 0.11
C TYR A 216 20.80 3.64 0.63
N ASN A 217 21.06 3.80 1.93
CA ASN A 217 22.22 3.22 2.60
C ASN A 217 21.92 2.89 4.06
N PHE A 218 22.62 1.91 4.60
CA PHE A 218 22.61 1.59 6.04
C PHE A 218 23.93 0.97 6.47
N ARG A 219 24.08 0.77 7.78
CA ARG A 219 25.24 0.14 8.39
C ARG A 219 24.86 -1.16 9.06
N TYR A 220 25.74 -2.16 8.95
CA TYR A 220 25.71 -3.37 9.77
C TYR A 220 27.14 -3.75 10.13
N ALA A 221 27.32 -4.60 11.14
CA ALA A 221 28.63 -5.09 11.54
C ALA A 221 28.64 -6.62 11.62
N GLN A 222 29.75 -7.22 11.21
CA GLN A 222 30.06 -8.62 11.43
C GLN A 222 31.00 -8.70 12.63
N TYR A 223 30.61 -9.44 13.67
CA TYR A 223 31.35 -9.55 14.92
C TYR A 223 32.17 -10.84 14.98
N TYR A 224 33.36 -10.74 15.54
CA TYR A 224 34.34 -11.80 15.66
C TYR A 224 34.98 -11.78 17.05
N LYS A 225 35.76 -12.82 17.35
CA LYS A 225 36.65 -12.87 18.51
C LYS A 225 38.05 -13.26 18.07
N ASP A 226 39.06 -12.73 18.75
CA ASP A 226 40.46 -13.12 18.54
C ASP A 226 40.86 -14.30 19.44
N GLU A 227 42.15 -14.69 19.37
CA GLU A 227 42.71 -15.79 20.16
C GLU A 227 42.78 -15.48 21.68
N ALA A 228 42.76 -14.20 22.06
CA ALA A 228 42.70 -13.76 23.46
C ALA A 228 41.27 -13.74 24.02
N GLY A 229 40.26 -13.80 23.13
CA GLY A 229 38.84 -13.73 23.46
C GLY A 229 38.24 -12.32 23.37
N GLU A 230 39.06 -11.33 22.99
CA GLU A 230 38.63 -9.95 22.77
C GLU A 230 37.73 -9.85 21.54
N SER A 231 36.73 -8.98 21.60
CA SER A 231 35.69 -8.88 20.58
C SER A 231 35.99 -7.73 19.62
N TYR A 232 36.17 -8.05 18.34
CA TYR A 232 36.34 -7.07 17.27
C TYR A 232 35.24 -7.24 16.22
N ARG A 233 35.09 -6.26 15.32
CA ARG A 233 34.09 -6.30 14.26
C ARG A 233 34.61 -5.70 12.96
N THR A 234 34.02 -6.12 11.85
CA THR A 234 34.10 -5.39 10.57
C THR A 234 32.80 -4.63 10.38
N LEU A 235 32.88 -3.31 10.29
CA LEU A 235 31.75 -2.44 10.00
C LEU A 235 31.60 -2.30 8.49
N TYR A 236 30.39 -2.52 7.99
CA TYR A 236 30.01 -2.26 6.61
C TYR A 236 29.00 -1.12 6.55
N LYS A 237 29.26 -0.13 5.71
CA LYS A 237 28.25 0.81 5.23
C LYS A 237 27.93 0.48 3.78
N VAL A 238 26.73 -0.04 3.55
CA VAL A 238 26.29 -0.50 2.23
C VAL A 238 25.33 0.50 1.59
N TYR A 239 25.48 0.66 0.28
CA TYR A 239 24.59 1.38 -0.62
C TYR A 239 24.06 0.37 -1.64
N GLY A 240 22.82 0.54 -2.08
CA GLY A 240 22.16 -0.48 -2.87
C GLY A 240 20.71 -0.17 -3.19
N ILE A 241 20.09 -1.10 -3.90
CA ILE A 241 18.73 -0.94 -4.39
C ILE A 241 17.80 -1.77 -3.52
N ARG A 242 16.88 -1.09 -2.81
CA ARG A 242 15.78 -1.71 -2.08
C ARG A 242 14.63 -1.97 -3.06
N PHE A 243 14.28 -3.23 -3.26
CA PHE A 243 13.10 -3.63 -4.02
C PHE A 243 11.92 -3.85 -3.08
N ASP A 244 10.76 -3.34 -3.47
CA ASP A 244 9.49 -3.44 -2.73
C ASP A 244 8.44 -4.08 -3.65
N ILE A 245 8.14 -5.36 -3.44
CA ILE A 245 7.16 -6.09 -4.26
C ILE A 245 5.75 -5.75 -3.76
N MET A 246 4.98 -5.02 -4.55
CA MET A 246 3.60 -4.66 -4.22
C MET A 246 2.64 -5.53 -5.04
N VAL A 247 1.70 -6.21 -4.39
CA VAL A 247 0.78 -7.14 -5.05
C VAL A 247 -0.65 -6.66 -4.85
N ASN A 248 -1.28 -6.21 -5.93
CA ASN A 248 -2.68 -5.79 -5.95
C ASN A 248 -3.53 -6.85 -6.66
N GLY A 249 -4.75 -7.07 -6.17
CA GLY A 249 -5.68 -8.03 -6.78
C GLY A 249 -7.12 -7.55 -6.73
N ARG A 250 -7.81 -7.63 -7.87
CA ARG A 250 -9.25 -7.42 -8.01
C ARG A 250 -9.83 -8.56 -8.83
N ALA A 251 -10.88 -9.18 -8.30
CA ALA A 251 -11.59 -10.25 -9.00
C ALA A 251 -13.09 -9.95 -9.08
N GLY A 252 -13.64 -10.06 -10.29
CA GLY A 252 -15.08 -10.05 -10.55
C GLY A 252 -15.57 -11.43 -10.92
N LYS A 253 -16.80 -11.78 -10.53
CA LYS A 253 -17.52 -12.95 -11.03
C LYS A 253 -19.01 -12.63 -11.04
N PHE A 254 -19.73 -13.10 -12.05
CA PHE A 254 -21.16 -12.89 -12.21
C PHE A 254 -21.93 -13.37 -10.98
N ASN A 255 -22.84 -12.53 -10.51
CA ASN A 255 -23.76 -12.86 -9.43
C ASN A 255 -25.11 -12.20 -9.70
N ILE A 256 -26.18 -12.99 -9.61
CA ILE A 256 -27.54 -12.54 -9.89
C ILE A 256 -28.02 -11.45 -8.92
N ILE A 257 -27.56 -11.46 -7.66
CA ILE A 257 -28.01 -10.52 -6.62
C ILE A 257 -27.63 -9.07 -6.96
N PRO A 258 -26.34 -8.69 -7.13
CA PRO A 258 -25.97 -7.34 -7.54
C PRO A 258 -26.50 -6.98 -8.93
N THR A 259 -26.66 -7.96 -9.83
CA THR A 259 -27.24 -7.74 -11.17
C THR A 259 -28.69 -7.28 -11.08
N VAL A 260 -29.53 -7.95 -10.30
CA VAL A 260 -30.95 -7.56 -10.11
C VAL A 260 -31.05 -6.22 -9.39
N ILE A 261 -30.19 -5.94 -8.40
CA ILE A 261 -30.13 -4.64 -7.72
C ILE A 261 -29.75 -3.52 -8.70
N ALA A 262 -28.77 -3.75 -9.58
CA ALA A 262 -28.36 -2.79 -10.60
C ALA A 262 -29.47 -2.52 -11.63
N ILE A 263 -30.17 -3.57 -12.10
CA ILE A 263 -31.33 -3.44 -13.00
C ILE A 263 -32.45 -2.64 -12.34
N GLY A 264 -32.82 -2.98 -11.10
CA GLY A 264 -33.85 -2.26 -10.34
C GLY A 264 -33.49 -0.79 -10.12
N SER A 265 -32.22 -0.50 -9.81
CA SER A 265 -31.71 0.87 -9.66
C SER A 265 -31.73 1.63 -10.98
N GLY A 266 -31.35 1.00 -12.09
CA GLY A 266 -31.42 1.59 -13.43
C GLY A 266 -32.86 1.93 -13.85
N LEU A 267 -33.81 1.03 -13.59
CA LEU A 267 -35.23 1.29 -13.83
C LEU A 267 -35.78 2.43 -12.96
N ALA A 268 -35.36 2.54 -11.70
CA ALA A 268 -35.73 3.66 -10.84
C ALA A 268 -35.20 5.00 -11.39
N ILE A 269 -33.97 5.03 -11.92
CA ILE A 269 -33.37 6.21 -12.56
C ILE A 269 -34.17 6.67 -13.79
N MET A 270 -34.71 5.75 -14.60
CA MET A 270 -35.58 6.10 -15.73
C MET A 270 -36.83 6.90 -15.32
N GLY A 271 -37.32 6.71 -14.08
CA GLY A 271 -38.41 7.50 -13.51
C GLY A 271 -38.10 9.00 -13.40
N MET A 272 -36.83 9.37 -13.19
CA MET A 272 -36.41 10.78 -13.18
C MET A 272 -36.49 11.42 -14.57
N GLY A 273 -36.26 10.65 -15.64
CA GLY A 273 -36.46 11.11 -17.02
C GLY A 273 -37.90 11.53 -17.28
N LYS A 274 -38.87 10.72 -16.83
CA LYS A 274 -40.30 11.09 -16.88
C LYS A 274 -40.57 12.38 -16.10
N PHE A 275 -40.02 12.54 -14.89
CA PHE A 275 -40.20 13.73 -14.08
C PHE A 275 -39.62 14.99 -14.74
N ALA A 276 -38.42 14.90 -15.31
CA ALA A 276 -37.78 16.00 -16.03
C ALA A 276 -38.58 16.41 -17.28
N CYS A 277 -39.01 15.44 -18.10
CA CYS A 277 -39.90 15.69 -19.24
C CYS A 277 -41.21 16.34 -18.79
N ASP A 278 -41.86 15.80 -17.75
CA ASP A 278 -43.08 16.35 -17.17
C ASP A 278 -42.89 17.82 -16.69
N MET A 279 -41.73 18.16 -16.12
CA MET A 279 -41.38 19.53 -15.72
C MET A 279 -41.23 20.46 -16.94
N ILE A 280 -40.55 20.01 -17.98
CA ILE A 280 -40.36 20.77 -19.23
C ILE A 280 -41.71 21.02 -19.93
N PHE A 281 -42.57 20.00 -20.05
CA PHE A 281 -43.90 20.12 -20.65
C PHE A 281 -44.86 21.01 -19.86
N VAL A 282 -44.77 21.06 -18.52
CA VAL A 282 -45.66 21.88 -17.68
C VAL A 282 -45.19 23.34 -17.56
N TYR A 283 -43.89 23.63 -17.62
CA TYR A 283 -43.36 24.96 -17.27
C TYR A 283 -42.54 25.68 -18.36
N MET A 284 -41.88 24.96 -19.28
CA MET A 284 -40.90 25.56 -20.21
C MET A 284 -41.41 25.68 -21.65
N LEU A 285 -42.38 24.86 -22.06
CA LEU A 285 -42.92 24.90 -23.42
C LEU A 285 -43.99 26.00 -23.60
N SER A 286 -44.02 26.61 -24.79
CA SER A 286 -45.01 27.64 -25.16
C SER A 286 -46.46 27.12 -25.15
N THR A 287 -46.65 25.82 -25.36
CA THR A 287 -47.94 25.10 -25.29
C THR A 287 -48.25 24.52 -23.90
N SER A 288 -47.50 24.92 -22.87
CA SER A 288 -47.62 24.41 -21.49
C SER A 288 -49.03 24.53 -20.89
N SER A 289 -49.79 25.57 -21.23
CA SER A 289 -51.19 25.74 -20.78
C SER A 289 -52.07 24.56 -21.20
N PHE A 290 -52.05 24.20 -22.49
CA PHE A 290 -52.80 23.07 -23.03
C PHE A 290 -52.39 21.73 -22.39
N TYR A 291 -51.09 21.53 -22.15
CA TYR A 291 -50.60 20.33 -21.48
C TYR A 291 -51.04 20.27 -20.01
N ARG A 292 -51.00 21.41 -19.29
CA ARG A 292 -51.43 21.54 -17.90
C ARG A 292 -52.94 21.26 -17.75
N ASP A 293 -53.77 21.79 -18.64
CA ASP A 293 -55.23 21.62 -18.58
C ASP A 293 -55.67 20.19 -18.91
N ARG A 294 -54.90 19.44 -19.73
CA ARG A 294 -55.11 18.00 -19.94
C ARG A 294 -54.55 17.12 -18.81
N LYS A 295 -53.50 17.56 -18.12
CA LYS A 295 -52.83 16.79 -17.06
C LYS A 295 -53.48 16.93 -15.69
N PHE A 296 -54.06 18.08 -15.37
CA PHE A 296 -54.61 18.39 -14.06
C PHE A 296 -56.10 18.72 -14.13
N GLU A 297 -56.96 17.81 -13.66
CA GLU A 297 -58.39 18.10 -13.49
C GLU A 297 -58.62 18.93 -12.21
N ILE A 298 -59.02 20.20 -12.36
CA ILE A 298 -59.22 21.11 -11.23
C ILE A 298 -60.54 20.80 -10.52
N LEU A 299 -60.49 19.88 -9.54
CA LEU A 299 -61.60 19.62 -8.63
C LEU A 299 -61.85 20.84 -7.71
N LYS A 300 -62.81 21.69 -8.07
CA LYS A 300 -63.28 22.79 -7.21
C LYS A 300 -63.62 22.27 -5.82
N LYS A 301 -63.09 22.93 -4.78
CA LYS A 301 -63.26 22.60 -3.34
C LYS A 301 -64.72 22.31 -2.93
N GLU A 302 -65.69 22.89 -3.62
CA GLU A 302 -67.12 22.63 -3.42
C GLU A 302 -67.52 21.18 -3.71
N ARG A 303 -67.03 20.54 -4.79
CA ARG A 303 -67.30 19.12 -5.05
C ARG A 303 -66.69 18.21 -3.98
N ILE A 304 -65.50 18.56 -3.46
CA ILE A 304 -64.85 17.81 -2.38
C ILE A 304 -65.63 17.96 -1.07
N LYS A 305 -66.09 19.17 -0.72
CA LYS A 305 -67.04 19.36 0.40
C LYS A 305 -68.33 18.57 0.18
N LYS A 306 -68.91 18.60 -1.03
CA LYS A 306 -70.15 17.89 -1.34
C LYS A 306 -69.98 16.37 -1.22
N HIS A 307 -68.90 15.77 -1.73
CA HIS A 307 -68.60 14.35 -1.53
C HIS A 307 -68.32 14.00 -0.06
N LYS A 308 -67.60 14.86 0.69
CA LYS A 308 -67.31 14.61 2.11
C LYS A 308 -68.57 14.72 2.99
N GLU A 309 -69.48 15.63 2.66
CA GLU A 309 -70.81 15.70 3.31
C GLU A 309 -71.73 14.56 2.87
N ILE A 310 -71.73 14.16 1.59
CA ILE A 310 -72.48 12.97 1.11
C ILE A 310 -72.01 11.72 1.86
N ALA A 311 -70.70 11.51 2.00
CA ALA A 311 -70.12 10.40 2.77
C ALA A 311 -70.54 10.44 4.25
N LYS A 312 -70.50 11.62 4.90
CA LYS A 312 -71.03 11.78 6.27
C LYS A 312 -72.53 11.50 6.37
N THR A 313 -73.35 11.92 5.39
CA THR A 313 -74.78 11.62 5.41
C THR A 313 -75.08 10.15 5.17
N LEU A 314 -74.26 9.42 4.40
CA LEU A 314 -74.37 7.96 4.26
C LEU A 314 -74.09 7.27 5.61
N VAL A 315 -72.98 7.60 6.28
CA VAL A 315 -72.64 7.08 7.61
C VAL A 315 -73.71 7.42 8.67
N ASN A 316 -74.29 8.63 8.62
CA ASN A 316 -75.42 9.01 9.48
C ASN A 316 -76.75 8.32 9.10
N ARG A 317 -76.88 7.77 7.89
CA ARG A 317 -78.07 7.02 7.46
C ARG A 317 -78.00 5.56 7.94
N ASP A 318 -76.83 4.94 7.92
CA ASP A 318 -76.63 3.59 8.46
C ASP A 318 -76.75 3.55 9.99
N THR A 319 -76.17 4.51 10.70
CA THR A 319 -76.36 4.62 12.17
C THR A 319 -77.81 4.90 12.58
N ARG A 320 -78.61 5.56 11.74
CA ARG A 320 -80.08 5.67 11.95
C ARG A 320 -80.86 4.41 11.55
N LYS A 321 -80.39 3.62 10.59
CA LYS A 321 -80.98 2.30 10.27
C LYS A 321 -80.75 1.30 11.41
N HIS A 322 -79.54 1.21 11.95
CA HIS A 322 -79.22 0.31 13.07
C HIS A 322 -80.01 0.61 14.35
N ARG A 323 -80.47 1.84 14.56
CA ARG A 323 -81.30 2.19 15.74
C ARG A 323 -82.79 1.87 15.60
N LYS A 324 -83.24 1.30 14.47
CA LYS A 324 -84.62 0.83 14.24
C LYS A 324 -84.77 -0.71 14.17
N HIS A 325 -83.67 -1.46 14.27
CA HIS A 325 -83.66 -2.91 14.47
C HIS A 325 -82.82 -3.26 15.70
N ALA A 326 -83.37 -2.95 16.87
CA ALA A 326 -82.85 -3.35 18.18
C ALA A 326 -84.04 -3.71 19.07
N GLY A 327 -84.63 -4.87 18.80
CA GLY A 327 -85.91 -5.26 19.36
C GLY A 327 -86.38 -6.64 18.90
N GLU A 328 -85.48 -7.64 18.90
CA GLU A 328 -85.78 -9.02 19.33
C GLU A 328 -84.50 -9.88 19.32
N GLN A 329 -84.24 -10.52 20.48
CA GLN A 329 -83.46 -11.75 20.73
C GLN A 329 -81.94 -11.75 20.36
N HIS A 330 -80.96 -11.84 21.29
CA HIS A 330 -80.68 -12.84 22.36
C HIS A 330 -80.66 -14.29 21.81
N GLU A 331 -79.61 -15.13 21.85
CA GLU A 331 -78.27 -15.14 22.50
C GLU A 331 -77.23 -15.88 21.58
N LEU A 332 -75.98 -16.27 21.90
CA LEU A 332 -75.19 -16.39 23.15
C LEU A 332 -73.65 -16.31 22.86
N THR A 333 -72.83 -16.07 23.89
CA THR A 333 -71.39 -16.47 24.11
C THR A 333 -70.41 -16.58 22.92
N THR A 334 -69.49 -15.62 22.71
CA THR A 334 -68.14 -15.45 23.35
C THR A 334 -67.02 -16.42 22.93
N LEU A 335 -65.89 -15.86 22.45
CA LEU A 335 -64.62 -15.89 23.22
C LEU A 335 -63.60 -14.82 22.75
N SER A 336 -62.65 -14.53 23.64
CA SER A 336 -61.79 -13.35 23.77
C SER A 336 -60.83 -12.94 22.63
N THR A 337 -60.63 -11.62 22.55
CA THR A 337 -59.49 -10.85 22.00
C THR A 337 -58.11 -11.16 22.60
N LYS A 338 -57.04 -10.76 21.87
CA LYS A 338 -55.66 -10.31 22.22
C LYS A 338 -54.61 -11.02 21.32
N ASN A 339 -53.50 -10.43 20.89
CA ASN A 339 -52.97 -9.05 20.95
C ASN A 339 -52.00 -8.85 19.77
N GLU A 340 -51.74 -7.59 19.37
CA GLU A 340 -50.58 -7.27 18.51
C GLU A 340 -49.28 -7.31 19.33
N GLU A 341 -48.17 -7.69 18.70
CA GLU A 341 -46.83 -7.28 19.14
C GLU A 341 -46.00 -6.85 17.92
N LYS A 342 -45.07 -5.93 18.15
CA LYS A 342 -44.53 -4.99 17.15
C LYS A 342 -43.01 -5.12 17.08
N GLN A 343 -42.42 -5.17 15.88
CA GLN A 343 -40.96 -5.28 15.75
C GLN A 343 -40.40 -4.44 14.59
N ASP A 344 -39.65 -3.40 14.94
CA ASP A 344 -38.73 -2.66 14.04
C ASP A 344 -37.41 -3.44 13.89
N PRO A 345 -36.67 -3.22 12.78
CA PRO A 345 -35.22 -3.24 12.82
C PRO A 345 -34.58 -1.89 12.41
N LYS A 346 -33.48 -1.56 13.07
CA LYS A 346 -32.69 -0.33 12.87
C LYS A 346 -31.58 -0.50 11.81
N THR A 347 -31.09 0.65 11.32
CA THR A 347 -29.69 0.97 10.95
C THR A 347 -28.91 0.03 10.02
N GLY A 348 -28.58 0.51 8.83
CA GLY A 348 -27.43 0.02 8.05
C GLY A 348 -26.14 0.69 8.48
N GLU A 349 -25.09 -0.10 8.69
CA GLU A 349 -23.76 0.33 9.13
C GLU A 349 -22.81 0.47 7.92
N LYS A 350 -22.00 1.55 7.91
CA LYS A 350 -20.98 1.77 6.87
C LYS A 350 -19.66 1.13 7.30
N ASN A 351 -19.17 0.15 6.55
CA ASN A 351 -17.79 -0.32 6.69
C ASN A 351 -16.85 0.52 5.82
N GLU A 352 -16.17 1.49 6.43
CA GLU A 352 -14.94 2.05 5.87
C GLU A 352 -13.81 1.01 5.99
N VAL A 353 -13.06 0.81 4.90
CA VAL A 353 -11.90 -0.09 4.90
C VAL A 353 -10.66 0.71 5.24
N HIS A 354 -10.05 0.42 6.40
CA HIS A 354 -8.77 1.00 6.79
C HIS A 354 -7.66 0.60 5.81
N ILE A 355 -6.97 1.60 5.26
CA ILE A 355 -5.72 1.41 4.54
C ILE A 355 -4.61 1.13 5.57
N LEU A 356 -4.01 -0.05 5.53
CA LEU A 356 -2.86 -0.37 6.36
C LEU A 356 -1.58 0.15 5.69
N SER A 357 -1.05 1.27 6.18
CA SER A 357 0.25 1.78 5.75
C SER A 357 1.37 0.80 6.16
N PRO A 358 2.39 0.56 5.31
CA PRO A 358 3.56 -0.22 5.73
C PRO A 358 4.26 0.47 6.91
N ARG A 359 4.74 -0.34 7.87
CA ARG A 359 5.48 0.15 9.05
C ARG A 359 6.82 0.71 8.61
N THR A 360 7.00 2.02 8.73
CA THR A 360 8.31 2.66 8.59
C THR A 360 9.22 2.17 9.73
N VAL A 361 10.37 1.57 9.39
CA VAL A 361 11.41 1.29 10.39
C VAL A 361 12.08 2.62 10.71
N GLY A 362 11.65 3.25 11.79
CA GLY A 362 12.27 4.47 12.30
C GLY A 362 13.70 4.20 12.76
N GLN A 363 14.65 4.97 12.25
CA GLN A 363 16.00 5.00 12.83
C GLN A 363 15.91 5.56 14.24
N ARG A 364 16.36 4.78 15.23
CA ARG A 364 16.54 5.27 16.59
C ARG A 364 17.85 6.07 16.59
N LEU A 365 17.74 7.39 16.46
CA LEU A 365 18.82 8.28 16.89
C LEU A 365 19.01 8.05 18.39
N SER A 366 20.20 7.60 18.77
CA SER A 366 20.63 7.60 20.17
C SER A 366 20.66 9.05 20.64
N HIS A 367 20.01 9.31 21.77
CA HIS A 367 20.20 10.53 22.55
C HIS A 367 21.50 10.45 23.35
#